data_AF-K2BBI0-F1
#
_entry.id   AF-K2BBI0-F1
#
_cell.length_a   1.000
_cell.length_b   1.000
_cell.length_c   1.000
_cell.angle_alpha   90.00
_cell.angle_beta   90.00
_cell.angle_gamma   90.00
#
_symmetry.space_group_name_H-M   'P 1'
#
loop_
_entity.id
_entity.type
_entity.pdbx_description
1 polymer ?
#
loop_
_entity_poly.entity_id
_entity_poly.type
_entity_poly.pdbx_seq_one_letter_code
_entity_poly.pdbx_strand_id
1 'polypeptide(L)'
;MISLDEFNQHMQEKGWFIFHEIVSMELVNRMLNDLQFAYQTCRKIQLSNNIPENNEGTLHHLVELGESFIDYLVFSEQLNPYLQSYFCSKYILNSFGGNINKKGISSYASMIH
;
A
#
# COMPACT_ATOMS: atom_id res chain seq x y z
N MET A 1 7.22 -3.15 -21.77
CA MET A 1 6.73 -4.03 -20.70
C MET A 1 7.88 -4.96 -20.35
N ILE A 2 8.24 -5.09 -19.07
CA ILE A 2 9.36 -5.94 -18.62
C ILE A 2 9.02 -7.41 -18.90
N SER A 3 10.02 -8.24 -19.22
CA SER A 3 9.77 -9.67 -19.40
C SER A 3 9.60 -10.37 -18.04
N LEU A 4 8.86 -11.48 -18.01
CA LEU A 4 8.74 -12.29 -16.79
C LEU A 4 10.10 -12.87 -16.37
N ASP A 5 10.95 -13.24 -17.33
CA ASP A 5 12.28 -13.78 -17.05
C ASP A 5 13.17 -12.74 -16.35
N GLU A 6 13.17 -11.51 -16.85
CA GLU A 6 13.91 -10.40 -16.24
C GLU A 6 13.37 -10.06 -14.84
N PHE A 7 12.05 -10.00 -14.68
CA PHE A 7 11.42 -9.81 -13.37
C PHE A 7 11.79 -10.94 -12.39
N ASN A 8 11.68 -12.20 -12.81
CA ASN A 8 11.95 -13.37 -11.97
C ASN A 8 13.41 -13.43 -11.55
N GLN A 9 14.35 -13.19 -12.47
CA GLN A 9 15.77 -13.14 -12.15
C GLN A 9 16.08 -12.03 -11.14
N HIS A 10 15.53 -10.83 -11.36
CA HIS A 10 15.76 -9.70 -10.46
C HIS A 10 15.17 -9.95 -9.06
N MET A 11 13.96 -10.50 -8.97
CA MET A 11 13.34 -10.89 -7.70
C MET A 11 14.16 -11.97 -6.97
N GLN A 12 14.75 -12.94 -7.68
CA GLN A 12 15.63 -13.95 -7.08
C GLN A 12 16.92 -13.34 -6.51
N GLU A 13 17.51 -12.38 -7.22
CA GLU A 13 18.78 -11.76 -6.81
C GLU A 13 18.63 -10.68 -5.73
N LYS A 14 17.52 -9.92 -5.76
CA LYS A 14 17.35 -8.70 -4.95
C LYS A 14 16.21 -8.76 -3.94
N GLY A 15 15.20 -9.60 -4.18
CA GLY A 15 14.00 -9.68 -3.35
C GLY A 15 13.03 -8.51 -3.51
N TRP A 16 13.26 -7.58 -4.44
CA TRP A 16 12.39 -6.44 -4.74
C TRP A 16 12.47 -6.09 -6.23
N PHE A 17 11.47 -5.40 -6.76
CA PHE A 17 11.45 -4.91 -8.14
C PHE A 17 10.72 -3.56 -8.21
N ILE A 18 11.18 -2.64 -9.07
CA ILE A 18 10.55 -1.33 -9.25
C ILE A 18 9.85 -1.24 -10.61
N PHE A 19 8.54 -1.02 -10.57
CA PHE A 19 7.77 -0.63 -11.74
C PHE A 19 7.68 0.90 -11.80
N HIS A 20 8.44 1.49 -12.71
CA HIS A 20 8.50 2.95 -12.85
C HIS A 20 7.22 3.50 -13.48
N GLU A 21 6.70 4.59 -12.88
CA GLU A 21 5.65 5.45 -13.44
C GLU A 21 4.36 4.73 -13.87
N ILE A 22 4.06 3.56 -13.28
CA ILE A 22 2.88 2.80 -13.66
C ILE A 22 1.58 3.47 -13.19
N VAL A 23 1.59 4.09 -12.00
CA VAL A 23 0.42 4.74 -11.42
C VAL A 23 0.35 6.18 -11.95
N SER A 24 -0.79 6.57 -12.51
CA SER A 24 -0.96 7.95 -12.98
C SER A 24 -0.90 8.94 -11.82
N MET A 25 -0.33 10.12 -12.07
CA MET A 25 -0.29 11.20 -11.05
C MET A 25 -1.69 11.63 -10.61
N GLU A 26 -2.69 11.50 -11.48
CA GLU A 26 -4.08 11.72 -11.14
C GLU A 26 -4.56 10.74 -10.04
N LEU A 27 -4.35 9.43 -10.24
CA LEU A 27 -4.73 8.42 -9.26
C LEU A 27 -3.94 8.57 -7.96
N VAL A 28 -2.64 8.90 -8.04
CA VAL A 28 -1.82 9.22 -6.87
C VAL A 28 -2.42 10.37 -6.06
N ASN A 29 -2.79 11.47 -6.72
CA ASN A 29 -3.36 12.64 -6.04
C ASN A 29 -4.71 12.32 -5.39
N ARG A 30 -5.55 11.51 -6.03
CA ARG A 30 -6.82 11.05 -5.42
C ARG A 30 -6.57 10.18 -4.18
N MET A 31 -5.65 9.22 -4.27
CA MET A 31 -5.27 8.40 -3.11
C MET A 31 -4.70 9.21 -1.96
N LEU A 32 -3.93 10.27 -2.22
CA LEU A 32 -3.43 11.16 -1.18
C LEU A 32 -4.56 11.89 -0.43
N ASN A 33 -5.58 12.34 -1.17
CA ASN A 33 -6.76 12.99 -0.58
C ASN A 33 -7.57 11.99 0.26
N ASP A 34 -7.85 10.81 -0.29
CA ASP A 34 -8.57 9.75 0.42
C ASP A 34 -7.81 9.27 1.65
N LEU A 35 -6.47 9.23 1.60
CA LEU A 35 -5.62 8.85 2.73
C LEU A 35 -5.71 9.87 3.88
N GLN A 36 -5.79 11.17 3.60
CA GLN A 36 -6.01 12.19 4.62
C GLN A 36 -7.38 12.03 5.29
N PHE A 37 -8.43 11.77 4.50
CA PHE A 37 -9.77 11.51 5.02
C PHE A 37 -9.79 10.24 5.89
N ALA A 38 -9.22 9.14 5.39
CA ALA A 38 -9.13 7.88 6.10
C ALA A 38 -8.36 8.03 7.43
N TYR A 39 -7.26 8.79 7.43
CA TYR A 39 -6.50 9.07 8.66
C TYR A 39 -7.36 9.71 9.75
N GLN A 40 -8.15 10.73 9.39
CA GLN A 40 -9.03 11.40 10.35
C GLN A 40 -10.09 10.44 10.93
N THR A 41 -10.65 9.58 10.09
CA THR A 41 -11.63 8.57 10.50
C THR A 41 -11.01 7.53 11.43
N CYS A 42 -9.89 6.91 11.04
CA CYS A 42 -9.19 5.92 11.85
C CYS A 42 -8.71 6.53 13.18
N ARG A 43 -8.20 7.76 13.18
CA ARG A 43 -7.71 8.41 14.40
C ARG A 43 -8.83 8.67 15.40
N LYS A 44 -10.03 9.09 14.94
CA LYS A 44 -11.22 9.24 15.80
C LYS A 44 -11.58 7.91 16.48
N ILE A 45 -11.57 6.81 15.73
CA ILE A 45 -11.87 5.47 16.24
C ILE A 45 -10.80 4.99 17.23
N GLN A 46 -9.52 5.22 16.94
CA GLN A 46 -8.43 4.88 17.85
C GLN A 46 -8.56 5.61 19.19
N LEU A 47 -8.82 6.91 19.15
CA LEU A 47 -9.02 7.73 20.34
C LEU A 47 -10.24 7.27 21.16
N SER A 48 -11.35 6.93 20.51
CA SER A 48 -12.53 6.40 21.22
C SER A 48 -12.29 5.04 21.88
N ASN A 49 -11.31 4.27 21.39
CA ASN A 49 -10.92 2.97 21.93
C ASN A 49 -9.72 3.04 22.89
N ASN A 50 -9.27 4.23 23.31
CA ASN A 50 -8.10 4.44 24.16
C ASN A 50 -6.80 3.82 23.59
N ILE A 51 -6.67 3.73 22.26
CA ILE A 51 -5.46 3.24 21.60
C ILE A 51 -4.41 4.37 21.57
N PRO A 52 -3.24 4.22 22.21
CA PRO A 52 -2.24 5.28 22.34
C PRO A 52 -1.54 5.63 21.01
N GLU A 53 -0.82 6.76 21.02
CA GLU A 53 -0.19 7.43 19.85
C GLU A 53 0.89 6.64 19.09
N ASN A 54 1.33 5.47 19.57
CA ASN A 54 2.45 4.74 18.94
C ASN A 54 2.13 4.12 17.55
N ASN A 55 0.89 4.29 17.07
CA ASN A 55 0.41 3.82 15.77
C ASN A 55 0.16 4.98 14.79
N GLU A 56 0.68 6.18 15.08
CA GLU A 56 0.47 7.36 14.24
C GLU A 56 0.97 7.14 12.81
N GLY A 57 0.07 7.39 11.84
CA GLY A 57 0.40 7.34 10.42
C GLY A 57 0.18 5.97 9.77
N THR A 58 0.09 4.89 10.54
CA THR A 58 -0.26 3.56 10.01
C THR A 58 -1.77 3.39 9.96
N LEU A 59 -2.28 3.11 8.75
CA LEU A 59 -3.69 2.90 8.48
C LEU A 59 -3.91 1.51 7.90
N HIS A 60 -4.90 0.81 8.44
CA HIS A 60 -5.38 -0.48 7.94
C HIS A 60 -6.85 -0.34 7.52
N HIS A 61 -7.32 -1.26 6.68
CA HIS A 61 -8.71 -1.31 6.19
C HIS A 61 -9.11 -0.12 5.31
N LEU A 62 -8.18 0.35 4.47
CA LEU A 62 -8.44 1.50 3.59
C LEU A 62 -9.44 1.21 2.48
N VAL A 63 -9.66 -0.05 2.11
CA VAL A 63 -10.50 -0.48 0.97
C VAL A 63 -11.88 0.21 0.94
N GLU A 64 -12.50 0.43 2.10
CA GLU A 64 -13.84 1.02 2.21
C GLU A 64 -13.83 2.52 2.57
N LEU A 65 -12.65 3.14 2.68
CA LEU A 65 -12.48 4.52 3.17
C LEU A 65 -12.19 5.54 2.06
N GLY A 66 -12.16 5.11 0.80
CA GLY A 66 -11.95 5.99 -0.35
C GLY A 66 -12.09 5.25 -1.68
N GLU A 67 -12.76 5.87 -2.65
CA GLU A 67 -13.00 5.26 -3.97
C GLU A 67 -11.68 5.01 -4.73
N SER A 68 -10.69 5.90 -4.55
CA SER A 68 -9.41 5.77 -5.25
C SER A 68 -8.60 4.53 -4.84
N PHE A 69 -8.86 3.97 -3.66
CA PHE A 69 -8.22 2.73 -3.22
C PHE A 69 -8.72 1.52 -4.01
N ILE A 70 -10.03 1.48 -4.30
CA ILE A 70 -10.61 0.45 -5.18
C ILE A 70 -10.08 0.61 -6.60
N ASP A 71 -10.03 1.85 -7.11
CA ASP A 71 -9.48 2.12 -8.43
C ASP A 71 -8.02 1.65 -8.54
N TYR A 72 -7.22 1.85 -7.49
CA TYR A 72 -5.85 1.33 -7.45
C TYR A 72 -5.80 -0.19 -7.43
N LEU A 73 -6.66 -0.86 -6.67
CA LEU A 73 -6.73 -2.33 -6.66
C LEU A 73 -7.08 -2.88 -8.04
N VAL A 74 -8.09 -2.30 -8.71
CA VAL A 74 -8.46 -2.68 -10.08
C VAL A 74 -7.30 -2.42 -11.05
N PHE A 75 -6.65 -1.27 -10.96
CA PHE A 75 -5.46 -0.96 -11.74
C PHE A 75 -4.31 -1.96 -11.49
N SER A 76 -4.13 -2.42 -10.25
CA SER A 76 -3.04 -3.31 -9.86
C SER A 76 -3.16 -4.72 -10.45
N GLU A 77 -4.36 -5.11 -10.93
CA GLU A 77 -4.57 -6.40 -11.61
C GLU A 77 -3.71 -6.56 -12.87
N GLN A 78 -3.25 -5.47 -13.49
CA GLN A 78 -2.28 -5.59 -14.60
C GLN A 78 -0.92 -6.16 -14.16
N LEU A 79 -0.62 -6.12 -12.86
CA LEU A 79 0.60 -6.70 -12.28
C LEU A 79 0.42 -8.18 -11.90
N ASN A 80 -0.79 -8.71 -12.02
CA ASN A 80 -1.13 -10.09 -11.67
C ASN A 80 -0.22 -11.14 -12.34
N PRO A 81 0.21 -11.01 -13.63
CA PRO A 81 1.18 -11.94 -14.22
C PRO A 81 2.51 -12.04 -13.44
N TYR A 82 3.01 -10.93 -12.91
CA TYR A 82 4.25 -10.90 -12.12
C TYR A 82 4.03 -11.51 -10.73
N LEU A 83 2.90 -11.20 -10.08
CA LEU A 83 2.54 -11.77 -8.78
C LEU A 83 2.34 -13.28 -8.86
N GLN A 84 1.64 -13.78 -9.88
CA GLN A 84 1.48 -15.22 -10.11
C GLN A 84 2.81 -15.91 -10.37
N SER A 85 3.68 -15.29 -11.18
CA SER A 85 5.03 -15.79 -11.44
C SER A 85 5.86 -15.88 -10.15
N TYR A 86 5.73 -14.90 -9.26
CA TYR A 86 6.45 -14.90 -7.98
C TYR A 86 5.91 -15.93 -6.97
N PHE A 87 4.59 -15.99 -6.77
CA PHE A 87 3.98 -16.88 -5.77
C PHE A 87 3.85 -18.33 -6.22
N CYS A 88 3.93 -18.61 -7.53
CA CYS A 88 3.73 -19.94 -8.12
C CYS A 88 2.43 -20.63 -7.66
N SER A 89 1.45 -19.86 -7.21
CA SER A 89 0.22 -20.34 -6.57
C SER A 89 -0.84 -19.22 -6.55
N LYS A 90 -2.06 -19.57 -6.16
CA LYS A 90 -3.10 -18.57 -5.90
C LYS A 90 -2.71 -17.76 -4.67
N TYR A 91 -2.90 -16.46 -4.75
CA TYR A 91 -2.69 -15.54 -3.63
C TYR A 91 -3.99 -14.82 -3.29
N ILE A 92 -4.02 -14.24 -2.09
CA ILE A 92 -5.10 -13.36 -1.63
C ILE A 92 -4.51 -12.06 -1.13
N LEU A 93 -5.30 -10.99 -1.17
CA LEU A 93 -4.95 -9.74 -0.52
C LEU A 93 -5.07 -9.93 1.00
N ASN A 94 -3.92 -10.00 1.70
CA ASN A 94 -3.89 -10.15 3.15
C ASN A 94 -4.29 -8.85 3.87
N SER A 95 -3.72 -7.73 3.44
CA SER A 95 -4.02 -6.41 4.01
C SER A 95 -3.82 -5.32 2.96
N PHE A 96 -4.61 -4.25 3.09
CA PHE A 96 -4.47 -3.03 2.31
C PHE A 96 -4.50 -1.84 3.26
N GLY A 97 -3.45 -1.03 3.19
CA GLY A 97 -3.16 0.00 4.17
C GLY A 97 -2.29 1.09 3.60
N GLY A 98 -2.11 2.15 4.39
CA GLY A 98 -1.31 3.30 4.03
C GLY A 98 -0.44 3.73 5.19
N ASN A 99 0.73 4.28 4.88
CA ASN A 99 1.65 4.78 5.87
C ASN A 99 1.96 6.26 5.60
N ILE A 100 1.62 7.13 6.55
CA ILE A 100 1.90 8.56 6.50
C ILE A 100 3.17 8.83 7.32
N ASN A 101 4.30 8.90 6.63
CA ASN A 101 5.58 9.19 7.25
C ASN A 101 5.71 10.70 7.55
N LYS A 102 5.71 11.09 8.83
CA LYS A 102 6.00 12.46 9.27
C LYS A 102 7.46 12.56 9.71
N LYS A 103 8.17 13.61 9.28
CA LYS A 103 9.54 13.89 9.76
C LYS A 103 9.53 14.10 11.27
N GLY A 104 10.34 13.32 12.00
CA GLY A 104 10.53 13.47 13.45
C GLY A 104 9.56 12.68 14.34
N ILE A 105 8.63 11.91 13.77
CA ILE A 105 7.73 11.02 14.51
C ILE A 105 8.07 9.58 14.14
N SER A 106 8.55 8.79 15.11
CA SER A 106 8.75 7.35 14.92
C SER A 106 7.42 6.63 15.17
N SER A 107 6.73 6.21 14.12
CA SER A 107 5.71 5.17 14.23
C SER A 107 6.40 3.80 14.29
N TYR A 108 5.77 2.80 14.91
CA TYR A 108 6.29 1.42 14.85
C TYR A 108 6.60 0.97 13.42
N ALA A 109 5.74 1.32 12.45
CA ALA A 109 5.97 1.00 11.05
C ALA A 109 7.25 1.66 10.50
N SER A 110 7.53 2.92 10.86
CA SER A 110 8.76 3.61 10.41
C SER A 110 10.07 3.04 10.96
N MET A 111 10.02 2.16 11.96
CA MET A 111 11.20 1.52 12.56
C MET A 111 11.43 0.09 12.06
N ILE A 112 10.43 -0.54 11.42
CA ILE A 112 10.49 -1.95 11.00
C ILE A 112 10.22 -2.15 9.49
N HIS A 113 9.45 -1.27 8.86
CA HIS A 113 9.14 -1.26 7.42
C HIS A 113 9.84 -0.10 6.70
#